data_AF-A0A963N1G5-F1
#
_entry.id   AF-A0A963N1G5-F1
#
_cell.length_a   1.000
_cell.length_b   1.000
_cell.length_c   1.000
_cell.angle_alpha   90.00
_cell.angle_beta   90.00
_cell.angle_gamma   90.00
#
_symmetry.space_group_name_H-M   'P 1'
#
loop_
_entity.id
_entity.type
_entity.pdbx_description
1 polymer ?
#
loop_
_entity_poly.entity_id
_entity_poly.type
_entity_poly.pdbx_seq_one_letter_code
_entity_poly.pdbx_strand_id
1 'polypeptide(L)'
;MNTSHAATIRRLDYRPLAWTVDAVELHFALDPQRTVVRNQMHCRRQGAGPLVLMHEALTRVSLSVDGAPPAAEALRELEGRIEIDLPGRDSVEVVVVTEINPAANTELSGLYQSADGLFTQCEAEGFRRITCFPDRPDVMARFTVTLEARRADYPVLLSNGNRVDSGALPDGRHFARWEDPFPKPCYLFALVAADLVPLDKTIPTASGREVLLQLWVQAGNLDRAGHAMDSLVNALRWDEQTFGLELDLDRYMVVAVGDFNMGAMENNGLNIFNSKLVLASPETATDADFERIESVIAHEYFDN
;
A
#
# COMPACT_ATOMS: atom_id res chain seq x y z
N MET A 1 -9.01 -33.16 -8.61
CA MET A 1 -7.94 -32.48 -7.85
C MET A 1 -6.77 -32.37 -8.79
N ASN A 2 -6.55 -31.19 -9.38
CA ASN A 2 -5.37 -30.93 -10.20
C ASN A 2 -4.38 -30.19 -9.30
N THR A 3 -3.51 -30.94 -8.62
CA THR A 3 -2.44 -30.36 -7.80
C THR A 3 -1.28 -30.01 -8.72
N SER A 4 -1.44 -28.98 -9.56
CA SER A 4 -0.27 -28.32 -10.15
C SER A 4 0.40 -27.54 -9.03
N HIS A 5 1.48 -28.09 -8.49
CA HIS A 5 2.32 -27.35 -7.55
C HIS A 5 2.89 -26.13 -8.27
N ALA A 6 2.86 -24.96 -7.60
CA ALA A 6 3.55 -23.77 -8.08
C ALA A 6 5.02 -24.10 -8.38
N ALA A 7 5.55 -23.57 -9.48
CA ALA A 7 6.93 -23.81 -9.88
C ALA A 7 7.88 -23.31 -8.77
N THR A 8 8.86 -24.14 -8.40
CA THR A 8 9.87 -23.74 -7.41
C THR A 8 10.76 -22.63 -7.98
N ILE A 9 10.76 -21.48 -7.33
CA ILE A 9 11.66 -20.36 -7.62
C ILE A 9 12.98 -20.60 -6.88
N ARG A 10 14.13 -20.48 -7.58
CA ARG A 10 15.47 -20.63 -6.97
C ARG A 10 16.14 -19.28 -6.85
N ARG A 11 16.78 -19.03 -5.71
CA ARG A 11 17.61 -17.82 -5.47
C ARG A 11 18.68 -17.59 -6.56
N LEU A 12 19.26 -18.66 -7.09
CA LEU A 12 20.32 -18.58 -8.12
C LEU A 12 19.80 -18.20 -9.52
N ASP A 13 18.49 -18.29 -9.74
CA ASP A 13 17.85 -17.96 -11.02
C ASP A 13 17.51 -16.47 -11.13
N TYR A 14 17.83 -15.66 -10.11
CA TYR A 14 17.61 -14.22 -10.14
C TYR A 14 18.20 -13.60 -11.41
N ARG A 15 17.37 -12.82 -12.10
CA ARG A 15 17.75 -11.93 -13.18
C ARG A 15 16.99 -10.60 -13.03
N PRO A 16 17.65 -9.46 -13.28
CA PRO A 16 16.94 -8.18 -13.39
C PRO A 16 15.89 -8.25 -14.50
N LEU A 17 14.78 -7.54 -14.32
CA LEU A 17 13.79 -7.38 -15.39
C LEU A 17 14.35 -6.52 -16.53
N ALA A 18 13.90 -6.75 -17.76
CA ALA A 18 14.29 -5.97 -18.92
C ALA A 18 13.78 -4.51 -18.88
N TRP A 19 12.75 -4.27 -18.07
CA TRP A 19 12.10 -2.98 -17.85
C TRP A 19 11.92 -2.74 -16.35
N THR A 20 11.96 -1.47 -15.97
CA THR A 20 11.60 -0.98 -14.63
C THR A 20 10.49 0.07 -14.75
N VAL A 21 9.90 0.46 -13.62
CA VAL A 21 8.89 1.52 -13.51
C VAL A 21 9.50 2.65 -12.68
N ASP A 22 9.67 3.83 -13.27
CA ASP A 22 10.26 4.97 -12.56
C ASP A 22 9.21 5.74 -11.75
N ALA A 23 7.95 5.75 -12.21
CA ALA A 23 6.82 6.39 -11.54
C ALA A 23 5.49 5.70 -11.89
N VAL A 24 4.56 5.74 -10.95
CA VAL A 24 3.21 5.20 -11.10
C VAL A 24 2.16 6.15 -10.54
N GLU A 25 1.11 6.38 -11.33
CA GLU A 25 -0.09 7.10 -10.93
C GLU A 25 -1.28 6.14 -10.86
N LEU A 26 -1.85 6.00 -9.67
CA LEU A 26 -2.98 5.14 -9.38
C LEU A 26 -4.22 5.98 -9.10
N HIS A 27 -5.35 5.57 -9.67
CA HIS A 27 -6.66 6.14 -9.37
C HIS A 27 -7.64 5.02 -9.01
N PHE A 28 -8.19 5.08 -7.80
CA PHE A 28 -9.11 4.09 -7.24
C PHE A 28 -10.51 4.66 -7.13
N ALA A 29 -11.44 4.11 -7.90
CA ALA A 29 -12.87 4.27 -7.67
C ALA A 29 -13.34 3.16 -6.72
N LEU A 30 -13.37 3.48 -5.43
CA LEU A 30 -13.62 2.52 -4.37
C LEU A 30 -15.10 2.15 -4.27
N ASP A 31 -15.36 0.86 -4.40
CA ASP A 31 -16.62 0.20 -4.06
C ASP A 31 -16.31 -1.24 -3.64
N PRO A 32 -16.88 -1.73 -2.53
CA PRO A 32 -16.54 -3.06 -1.99
C PRO A 32 -16.89 -4.19 -2.96
N GLN A 33 -17.89 -4.04 -3.84
CA GLN A 33 -18.29 -5.07 -4.80
C GLN A 33 -17.55 -4.94 -6.14
N ARG A 34 -17.19 -3.72 -6.53
CA ARG A 34 -16.51 -3.44 -7.79
C ARG A 34 -15.65 -2.19 -7.70
N THR A 35 -14.42 -2.35 -7.21
CA THR A 35 -13.42 -1.28 -7.27
C THR A 35 -12.78 -1.25 -8.64
N VAL A 36 -12.74 -0.08 -9.27
CA VAL A 36 -12.04 0.16 -10.53
C VAL A 36 -10.72 0.84 -10.24
N VAL A 37 -9.63 0.28 -10.76
CA VAL A 37 -8.27 0.82 -10.59
C VAL A 37 -7.73 1.20 -11.95
N ARG A 38 -7.36 2.47 -12.12
CA ARG A 38 -6.54 2.91 -13.26
C ARG A 38 -5.10 3.04 -12.79
N ASN A 39 -4.21 2.28 -13.43
CA ASN A 39 -2.78 2.27 -13.18
C ASN A 39 -2.03 2.81 -14.40
N GLN A 40 -1.35 3.95 -14.25
CA GLN A 40 -0.50 4.55 -15.28
C GLN A 40 0.95 4.49 -14.83
N MET A 41 1.77 3.77 -15.60
CA MET A 41 3.17 3.53 -15.31
C MET A 41 4.05 4.22 -16.34
N HIS A 42 5.11 4.87 -15.88
CA HIS A 42 6.22 5.32 -16.71
C HIS A 42 7.31 4.25 -16.67
N CYS A 43 7.38 3.44 -17.72
CA CYS A 43 8.29 2.31 -17.82
C CYS A 43 9.55 2.70 -18.59
N ARG A 44 10.71 2.24 -18.11
CA ARG A 44 12.01 2.46 -18.76
C ARG A 44 12.73 1.15 -19.00
N ARG A 45 13.33 1.01 -20.17
CA ARG A 45 14.13 -0.15 -20.54
C ARG A 45 15.47 -0.12 -19.80
N GLN A 46 15.88 -1.28 -19.29
CA GLN A 46 17.18 -1.49 -18.67
C GLN A 46 17.89 -2.77 -19.16
N GLY A 47 17.23 -3.56 -20.01
CA GLY A 47 17.79 -4.78 -20.58
C GLY A 47 17.03 -5.27 -21.82
N ALA A 48 17.54 -6.37 -22.38
CA ALA A 48 16.88 -7.08 -23.46
C ALA A 48 15.73 -7.94 -22.91
N GLY A 49 14.58 -7.89 -23.57
CA GLY A 49 13.39 -8.67 -23.20
C GLY A 49 12.09 -7.84 -23.19
N PRO A 50 10.96 -8.52 -22.90
CA PRO A 50 9.66 -7.89 -22.80
C PRO A 50 9.51 -7.07 -21.52
N LEU A 51 8.57 -6.13 -21.52
CA LEU A 51 7.98 -5.62 -20.29
C LEU A 51 7.09 -6.73 -19.71
N VAL A 52 7.24 -7.01 -18.41
CA VAL A 52 6.49 -8.09 -17.72
C VAL A 52 5.60 -7.47 -16.66
N LEU A 53 4.30 -7.76 -16.70
CA LEU A 53 3.32 -7.33 -15.70
C LEU A 53 2.67 -8.56 -15.08
N MET A 54 2.84 -8.77 -13.78
CA MET A 54 2.17 -9.84 -13.03
C MET A 54 0.74 -9.41 -12.68
N HIS A 55 -0.17 -10.37 -12.60
CA HIS A 55 -1.54 -10.15 -12.15
C HIS A 55 -2.15 -11.43 -11.57
N GLU A 56 -3.11 -11.27 -10.66
CA GLU A 56 -3.83 -12.38 -10.04
C GLU A 56 -5.22 -11.93 -9.61
N ALA A 57 -6.22 -12.82 -9.67
CA ALA A 57 -7.56 -12.60 -9.11
C ALA A 57 -8.26 -11.26 -9.47
N LEU A 58 -7.98 -10.72 -10.66
CA LEU A 58 -8.52 -9.44 -11.14
C LEU A 58 -9.07 -9.56 -12.57
N THR A 59 -9.92 -8.62 -12.96
CA THR A 59 -10.38 -8.47 -14.35
C THR A 59 -9.66 -7.30 -15.01
N ARG A 60 -8.92 -7.56 -16.09
CA ARG A 60 -8.32 -6.50 -16.90
C ARG A 60 -9.35 -5.93 -17.88
N VAL A 61 -9.71 -4.66 -17.71
CA VAL A 61 -10.68 -3.94 -18.56
C VAL A 61 -10.00 -3.41 -19.81
N SER A 62 -8.83 -2.77 -19.67
CA SER A 62 -8.06 -2.24 -20.79
C SER A 62 -6.57 -2.24 -20.51
N LEU A 63 -5.78 -2.27 -21.59
CA LEU A 63 -4.33 -2.14 -21.58
C LEU A 63 -3.94 -1.28 -22.78
N SER A 64 -3.12 -0.26 -22.55
CA SER A 64 -2.56 0.58 -23.61
C SER A 64 -1.10 0.88 -23.35
N VAL A 65 -0.34 1.04 -24.43
CA VAL A 65 1.04 1.50 -24.47
C VAL A 65 1.08 2.76 -25.33
N ASP A 66 1.57 3.86 -24.79
CA ASP A 66 1.60 5.18 -25.43
C ASP A 66 0.23 5.59 -26.02
N GLY A 67 -0.85 5.31 -25.28
CA GLY A 67 -2.23 5.67 -25.64
C GLY A 67 -2.92 4.75 -26.66
N ALA A 68 -2.27 3.70 -27.14
CA ALA A 68 -2.85 2.72 -28.06
C ALA A 68 -2.79 1.29 -27.50
N PRO A 69 -3.71 0.38 -27.85
CA PRO A 69 -3.56 -1.04 -27.52
C PRO A 69 -2.25 -1.60 -28.09
N PRO A 70 -1.51 -2.47 -27.36
CA PRO A 70 -0.33 -3.12 -27.91
C PRO A 70 -0.71 -3.98 -29.13
N ALA A 71 0.20 -4.06 -30.10
CA ALA A 71 0.02 -4.94 -31.26
C ALA A 71 -0.18 -6.39 -30.81
N ALA A 72 -1.09 -7.12 -31.46
CA ALA A 72 -1.47 -8.46 -31.02
C ALA A 72 -0.28 -9.44 -31.02
N GLU A 73 0.64 -9.28 -31.97
CA GLU A 73 1.87 -10.06 -32.09
C GLU A 73 2.92 -9.71 -31.01
N ALA A 74 2.82 -8.54 -30.40
CA ALA A 74 3.72 -8.07 -29.35
C ALA A 74 3.24 -8.44 -27.94
N LEU A 75 1.96 -8.81 -27.80
CA LEU A 75 1.32 -9.12 -26.52
C LEU A 75 1.21 -10.64 -26.31
N ARG A 76 1.77 -11.13 -25.19
CA ARG A 76 1.57 -12.51 -24.74
C ARG A 76 0.84 -12.52 -23.40
N GLU A 77 -0.32 -13.15 -23.38
CA GLU A 77 -1.10 -13.44 -22.17
C GLU A 77 -0.68 -14.82 -21.65
N LEU A 78 -0.11 -14.86 -20.45
CA LEU A 78 0.37 -16.08 -19.80
C LEU A 78 -0.32 -16.23 -18.44
N GLU A 79 -0.28 -17.44 -17.87
CA GLU A 79 -0.83 -17.66 -16.54
C GLU A 79 -0.10 -16.76 -15.51
N GLY A 80 -0.85 -15.86 -14.88
CA GLY A 80 -0.37 -14.94 -13.84
C GLY A 80 0.48 -13.76 -14.34
N ARG A 81 0.70 -13.60 -15.66
CA ARG A 81 1.46 -12.46 -16.18
C ARG A 81 1.16 -12.14 -17.64
N ILE A 82 1.47 -10.91 -18.00
CA ILE A 82 1.43 -10.37 -19.37
C ILE A 82 2.86 -10.00 -19.77
N GLU A 83 3.25 -10.32 -20.99
CA GLU A 83 4.51 -9.88 -21.58
C GLU A 83 4.25 -9.03 -22.82
N ILE A 84 4.95 -7.88 -22.93
CA ILE A 84 4.81 -6.94 -24.04
C ILE A 84 6.18 -6.69 -24.68
N ASP A 85 6.35 -7.09 -25.94
CA ASP A 85 7.54 -6.79 -26.72
C ASP A 85 7.47 -5.38 -27.30
N LEU A 86 8.49 -4.55 -27.00
CA LEU A 86 8.50 -3.14 -27.36
C LEU A 86 9.80 -2.77 -28.12
N PRO A 87 10.03 -3.32 -29.33
CA PRO A 87 11.28 -3.13 -30.06
C PRO A 87 11.52 -1.65 -30.40
N GLY A 88 12.76 -1.19 -30.25
CA GLY A 88 13.14 0.19 -30.54
C GLY A 88 12.53 1.26 -29.62
N ARG A 89 11.94 0.85 -28.49
CA ARG A 89 11.45 1.74 -27.42
C ARG A 89 12.36 1.63 -26.22
N ASP A 90 12.81 2.77 -25.68
CA ASP A 90 13.59 2.85 -24.44
C ASP A 90 12.78 3.32 -23.23
N SER A 91 11.64 3.98 -23.49
CA SER A 91 10.66 4.39 -22.49
C SER A 91 9.26 4.31 -23.10
N VAL A 92 8.27 3.96 -22.29
CA VAL A 92 6.86 3.96 -22.69
C VAL A 92 5.97 4.36 -21.51
N GLU A 93 4.80 4.91 -21.81
CA GLU A 93 3.70 4.96 -20.86
C GLU A 93 2.84 3.71 -21.01
N VAL A 94 2.54 3.03 -19.91
CA VAL A 94 1.61 1.91 -19.89
C VAL A 94 0.44 2.23 -18.99
N VAL A 95 -0.77 2.17 -19.53
CA VAL A 95 -2.01 2.38 -18.77
C VAL A 95 -2.82 1.09 -18.75
N VAL A 96 -3.14 0.62 -17.55
CA VAL A 96 -3.98 -0.55 -17.31
C VAL A 96 -5.20 -0.12 -16.49
N VAL A 97 -6.38 -0.59 -16.88
CA VAL A 97 -7.59 -0.47 -16.05
C VAL A 97 -7.98 -1.87 -15.60
N THR A 98 -8.12 -2.05 -14.30
CA THR A 98 -8.53 -3.31 -13.66
C THR A 98 -9.79 -3.13 -12.82
N GLU A 99 -10.53 -4.22 -12.68
CA GLU A 99 -11.67 -4.35 -11.78
C GLU A 99 -11.43 -5.47 -10.78
N ILE A 100 -11.70 -5.20 -9.51
CA ILE A 100 -11.53 -6.13 -8.39
C ILE A 100 -12.76 -6.07 -7.46
N ASN A 101 -12.99 -7.14 -6.71
CA ASN A 101 -14.09 -7.25 -5.74
C ASN A 101 -13.51 -7.43 -4.31
N PRO A 102 -13.23 -6.34 -3.59
CA PRO A 102 -12.71 -6.40 -2.22
C PRO A 102 -13.57 -7.21 -1.25
N ALA A 103 -14.91 -7.16 -1.38
CA ALA A 103 -15.85 -7.89 -0.52
C ALA A 103 -15.77 -9.41 -0.69
N ALA A 104 -15.38 -9.86 -1.88
CA ALA A 104 -15.18 -11.28 -2.17
C ALA A 104 -13.76 -11.78 -1.81
N ASN A 105 -12.84 -10.89 -1.44
CA ASN A 105 -11.44 -11.24 -1.21
C ASN A 105 -11.19 -11.75 0.22
N THR A 106 -11.53 -13.02 0.47
CA THR A 106 -11.34 -13.67 1.78
C THR A 106 -9.89 -14.07 2.07
N GLU A 107 -8.97 -13.89 1.11
CA GLU A 107 -7.54 -14.18 1.31
C GLU A 107 -6.82 -13.07 2.11
N LEU A 108 -7.43 -11.89 2.23
CA LEU A 108 -6.85 -10.68 2.84
C LEU A 108 -5.48 -10.33 2.23
N SER A 109 -5.37 -10.45 0.91
CA SER A 109 -4.17 -10.13 0.11
C SER A 109 -4.55 -9.30 -1.13
N GLY A 110 -3.83 -8.23 -1.39
CA GLY A 110 -4.26 -7.13 -2.27
C GLY A 110 -5.22 -6.19 -1.52
N LEU A 111 -6.21 -5.63 -2.22
CA LEU A 111 -7.28 -4.84 -1.62
C LEU A 111 -8.42 -5.76 -1.19
N TYR A 112 -8.83 -5.67 0.07
CA TYR A 112 -9.90 -6.48 0.64
C TYR A 112 -10.79 -5.65 1.57
N GLN A 113 -11.96 -6.20 1.88
CA GLN A 113 -12.86 -5.65 2.88
C GLN A 113 -12.65 -6.35 4.23
N SER A 114 -12.48 -5.57 5.29
CA SER A 114 -12.70 -6.00 6.68
C SER A 114 -14.00 -5.36 7.19
N ALA A 115 -14.48 -5.74 8.37
CA ALA A 115 -15.75 -5.25 8.93
C ALA A 115 -15.90 -3.71 8.85
N ASP A 116 -14.80 -2.99 8.99
CA ASP A 116 -14.79 -1.55 9.24
C ASP A 116 -14.26 -0.70 8.08
N GLY A 117 -13.98 -1.31 6.92
CA GLY A 117 -13.42 -0.58 5.79
C GLY A 117 -12.79 -1.43 4.70
N LEU A 118 -12.10 -0.74 3.80
CA LEU A 118 -11.24 -1.33 2.77
C LEU A 118 -9.78 -1.10 3.15
N PHE A 119 -8.99 -2.17 3.09
CA PHE A 119 -7.60 -2.20 3.51
C PHE A 119 -6.77 -2.99 2.50
N THR A 120 -5.46 -2.76 2.52
CA THR A 120 -4.52 -3.49 1.68
C THR A 120 -3.54 -4.31 2.50
N GLN A 121 -3.13 -5.45 1.95
CA GLN A 121 -1.92 -6.17 2.33
C GLN A 121 -1.19 -6.57 1.05
N CYS A 122 -0.02 -5.98 0.81
CA CYS A 122 0.70 -6.17 -0.44
C CYS A 122 1.93 -7.05 -0.29
N GLU A 123 2.49 -7.21 0.92
CA GLU A 123 3.60 -8.15 1.11
C GLU A 123 3.10 -9.61 1.14
N ALA A 124 3.76 -10.55 0.43
CA ALA A 124 4.94 -10.35 -0.43
C ALA A 124 4.61 -9.98 -1.89
N GLU A 125 3.47 -10.45 -2.38
CA GLU A 125 3.09 -10.41 -3.79
C GLU A 125 1.58 -10.12 -3.95
N GLY A 126 1.03 -9.28 -3.07
CA GLY A 126 -0.39 -8.92 -3.04
C GLY A 126 -0.75 -7.77 -3.99
N PHE A 127 0.22 -6.94 -4.41
CA PHE A 127 -0.06 -5.79 -5.28
C PHE A 127 -0.57 -6.22 -6.67
N ARG A 128 -0.09 -7.38 -7.19
CA ARG A 128 -0.62 -7.99 -8.43
C ARG A 128 -2.09 -8.42 -8.35
N ARG A 129 -2.69 -8.45 -7.15
CA ARG A 129 -4.13 -8.68 -6.93
C ARG A 129 -4.95 -7.39 -6.99
N ILE A 130 -4.31 -6.24 -7.16
CA ILE A 130 -4.95 -4.93 -7.30
C ILE A 130 -4.93 -4.48 -8.77
N THR A 131 -3.74 -4.53 -9.39
CA THR A 131 -3.54 -4.12 -10.78
C THR A 131 -2.37 -4.89 -11.42
N CYS A 132 -2.22 -4.79 -12.74
CA CYS A 132 -1.08 -5.39 -13.43
C CYS A 132 0.19 -4.56 -13.16
N PHE A 133 1.23 -5.17 -12.59
CA PHE A 133 2.49 -4.49 -12.23
C PHE A 133 3.67 -5.47 -12.27
N PRO A 134 4.92 -5.04 -12.51
CA PRO A 134 6.10 -5.87 -12.26
C PRO A 134 6.33 -6.05 -10.75
N ASP A 135 5.45 -6.82 -10.12
CA ASP A 135 5.33 -7.04 -8.67
C ASP A 135 6.53 -7.82 -8.09
N ARG A 136 7.66 -7.13 -7.99
CA ARG A 136 8.95 -7.59 -7.46
C ARG A 136 9.61 -6.45 -6.66
N PRO A 137 10.33 -6.77 -5.57
CA PRO A 137 10.90 -5.76 -4.69
C PRO A 137 12.10 -5.01 -5.29
N ASP A 138 12.71 -5.50 -6.37
CA ASP A 138 13.78 -4.79 -7.08
C ASP A 138 13.26 -3.77 -8.10
N VAL A 139 11.94 -3.57 -8.18
CA VAL A 139 11.31 -2.50 -8.97
C VAL A 139 10.82 -1.41 -8.02
N MET A 140 11.58 -0.33 -7.94
CA MET A 140 11.31 0.83 -7.09
C MET A 140 10.67 1.95 -7.92
N ALA A 141 9.46 2.40 -7.56
CA ALA A 141 8.75 3.47 -8.24
C ALA A 141 8.28 4.55 -7.26
N ARG A 142 8.18 5.80 -7.72
CA ARG A 142 7.44 6.85 -6.99
C ARG A 142 5.95 6.67 -7.23
N PHE A 143 5.14 6.78 -6.18
CA PHE A 143 3.70 6.56 -6.25
C PHE A 143 2.93 7.87 -6.04
N THR A 144 1.99 8.12 -6.93
CA THR A 144 0.94 9.10 -6.72
C THR A 144 -0.41 8.40 -6.76
N VAL A 145 -1.22 8.60 -5.72
CA VAL A 145 -2.43 7.80 -5.48
C VAL A 145 -3.61 8.71 -5.27
N THR A 146 -4.66 8.56 -6.08
CA THR A 146 -5.93 9.24 -5.90
C THR A 146 -6.98 8.21 -5.51
N LEU A 147 -7.62 8.45 -4.36
CA LEU A 147 -8.69 7.63 -3.84
C LEU A 147 -9.99 8.40 -3.95
N GLU A 148 -11.05 7.79 -4.45
CA GLU A 148 -12.39 8.36 -4.43
C GLU A 148 -13.43 7.35 -3.96
N ALA A 149 -14.32 7.78 -3.07
CA ALA A 149 -15.32 6.92 -2.46
C ALA A 149 -16.58 7.72 -2.10
N ARG A 150 -17.65 7.03 -1.68
CA ARG A 150 -18.81 7.68 -1.06
C ARG A 150 -18.42 8.15 0.34
N ARG A 151 -18.55 9.45 0.61
CA ARG A 151 -18.10 10.06 1.88
C ARG A 151 -18.86 9.50 3.11
N ALA A 152 -20.12 9.12 2.92
CA ALA A 152 -20.94 8.55 3.99
C ALA A 152 -20.47 7.15 4.41
N ASP A 153 -19.89 6.39 3.48
CA ASP A 153 -19.41 5.03 3.73
C ASP A 153 -17.93 5.03 4.18
N TYR A 154 -17.13 5.94 3.61
CA TYR A 154 -15.69 6.01 3.82
C TYR A 154 -15.25 7.47 4.01
N PRO A 155 -15.50 8.11 5.17
CA PRO A 155 -15.15 9.50 5.38
C PRO A 155 -13.64 9.76 5.45
N VAL A 156 -12.83 8.72 5.70
CA VAL A 156 -11.36 8.79 5.73
C VAL A 156 -10.78 7.98 4.57
N LEU A 157 -9.88 8.60 3.80
CA LEU A 157 -9.15 8.00 2.68
C LEU A 157 -7.64 8.26 2.84
N LEU A 158 -6.86 7.21 3.09
CA LEU A 158 -5.41 7.27 3.36
C LEU A 158 -4.63 6.43 2.35
N SER A 159 -3.45 6.90 2.00
CA SER A 159 -2.42 6.17 1.24
C SER A 159 -1.04 6.62 1.74
N ASN A 160 0.03 5.96 1.29
CA ASN A 160 1.41 6.36 1.61
C ASN A 160 1.71 7.84 1.28
N GLY A 161 2.69 8.41 1.98
CA GLY A 161 3.23 9.74 1.69
C GLY A 161 2.36 10.89 2.20
N ASN A 162 2.38 12.01 1.47
CA ASN A 162 1.74 13.26 1.86
C ASN A 162 0.42 13.49 1.11
N ARG A 163 -0.63 13.93 1.83
CA ARG A 163 -1.88 14.35 1.19
C ARG A 163 -1.69 15.71 0.51
N VAL A 164 -1.69 15.71 -0.83
CA VAL A 164 -1.43 16.89 -1.66
C VAL A 164 -2.71 17.56 -2.16
N ASP A 165 -3.83 16.84 -2.21
CA ASP A 165 -5.13 17.40 -2.59
C ASP A 165 -6.28 16.60 -1.95
N SER A 166 -7.43 17.24 -1.74
CA SER A 166 -8.67 16.57 -1.38
C SER A 166 -9.88 17.47 -1.63
N GLY A 167 -11.04 16.86 -1.90
CA GLY A 167 -12.21 17.64 -2.27
C GLY A 167 -13.50 16.84 -2.32
N ALA A 168 -14.62 17.55 -2.47
CA ALA A 168 -15.90 16.93 -2.75
C ALA A 168 -16.04 16.58 -4.24
N LEU A 169 -16.74 15.50 -4.54
CA LEU A 169 -17.15 15.10 -5.87
C LEU A 169 -18.69 15.09 -5.95
N PRO A 170 -19.29 15.04 -7.15
CA PRO A 170 -20.73 14.83 -7.31
C PRO A 170 -21.24 13.57 -6.57
N ASP A 171 -22.56 13.51 -6.39
CA ASP A 171 -23.27 12.34 -5.85
C ASP A 171 -22.80 11.89 -4.44
N GLY A 172 -22.38 12.86 -3.61
CA GLY A 172 -21.95 12.60 -2.23
C GLY A 172 -20.59 11.90 -2.11
N ARG A 173 -19.82 11.83 -3.21
CA ARG A 173 -18.46 11.30 -3.21
C ARG A 173 -17.45 12.36 -2.78
N HIS A 174 -16.24 11.91 -2.51
CA HIS A 174 -15.08 12.78 -2.24
C HIS A 174 -13.81 12.08 -2.72
N PHE A 175 -12.71 12.83 -2.75
CA PHE A 175 -11.40 12.26 -3.06
C PHE A 175 -10.31 12.76 -2.11
N ALA A 176 -9.23 11.99 -2.05
CA ALA A 176 -7.95 12.39 -1.48
C ALA A 176 -6.82 11.94 -2.42
N ARG A 177 -5.89 12.84 -2.72
CA ARG A 177 -4.69 12.58 -3.51
C ARG A 177 -3.46 12.60 -2.61
N TRP A 178 -2.62 11.59 -2.77
CA TRP A 178 -1.44 11.33 -1.98
C TRP A 178 -0.22 11.21 -2.88
N GLU A 179 0.91 11.73 -2.45
CA GLU A 179 2.19 11.64 -3.14
C GLU A 179 3.27 11.17 -2.18
N ASP A 180 3.90 10.04 -2.52
CA ASP A 180 5.07 9.54 -1.81
C ASP A 180 6.33 9.94 -2.58
N PRO A 181 7.19 10.82 -2.01
CA PRO A 181 8.38 11.31 -2.70
C PRO A 181 9.46 10.23 -2.85
N PHE A 182 9.42 9.16 -2.03
CA PHE A 182 10.43 8.13 -2.02
C PHE A 182 10.08 6.98 -2.98
N PRO A 183 11.00 6.59 -3.88
CA PRO A 183 10.82 5.36 -4.64
C PRO A 183 10.72 4.17 -3.69
N LYS A 184 9.69 3.34 -3.87
CA LYS A 184 9.46 2.15 -3.06
C LYS A 184 9.03 0.96 -3.93
N PRO A 185 9.23 -0.27 -3.47
CA PRO A 185 8.64 -1.43 -4.12
C PRO A 185 7.14 -1.47 -3.83
N CYS A 186 6.38 -2.13 -4.71
CA CYS A 186 4.93 -2.18 -4.62
C CYS A 186 4.40 -2.97 -3.42
N TYR A 187 5.21 -3.79 -2.74
CA TYR A 187 4.79 -4.47 -1.51
C TYR A 187 4.59 -3.48 -0.34
N LEU A 188 5.23 -2.31 -0.38
CA LEU A 188 5.06 -1.22 0.60
C LEU A 188 3.89 -0.27 0.25
N PHE A 189 3.10 -0.58 -0.77
CA PHE A 189 1.89 0.19 -1.08
C PHE A 189 0.80 -0.09 -0.04
N ALA A 190 0.22 0.98 0.51
CA ALA A 190 -0.94 0.92 1.38
C ALA A 190 -2.08 1.85 0.94
N LEU A 191 -3.30 1.38 1.16
CA LEU A 191 -4.54 2.12 1.01
C LEU A 191 -5.48 1.75 2.15
N VAL A 192 -6.07 2.76 2.80
CA VAL A 192 -7.14 2.61 3.78
C VAL A 192 -8.31 3.50 3.42
N ALA A 193 -9.52 2.95 3.40
CA ALA A 193 -10.77 3.69 3.29
C ALA A 193 -11.77 3.19 4.33
N ALA A 194 -12.10 4.01 5.32
CA ALA A 194 -12.84 3.58 6.51
C ALA A 194 -13.49 4.76 7.25
N ASP A 195 -14.33 4.47 8.25
CA ASP A 195 -14.81 5.44 9.24
C ASP A 195 -13.95 5.37 10.51
N LEU A 196 -12.91 6.20 10.55
CA LEU A 196 -11.90 6.22 11.60
C LEU A 196 -11.75 7.62 12.17
N VAL A 197 -11.27 7.68 13.41
CA VAL A 197 -10.85 8.91 14.08
C VAL A 197 -9.36 8.87 14.35
N PRO A 198 -8.65 10.00 14.23
CA PRO A 198 -7.24 10.06 14.55
C PRO A 198 -7.01 10.43 16.03
N LEU A 199 -6.01 9.80 16.64
CA LEU A 199 -5.25 10.35 17.76
C LEU A 199 -3.99 10.99 17.18
N ASP A 200 -3.94 12.32 17.18
CA ASP A 200 -2.83 13.10 16.62
C ASP A 200 -1.82 13.53 17.70
N LYS A 201 -0.54 13.52 17.35
CA LYS A 201 0.55 14.09 18.15
C LYS A 201 1.61 14.69 17.23
N THR A 202 1.91 15.96 17.41
CA THR A 202 3.03 16.61 16.70
C THR A 202 4.24 16.66 17.62
N ILE A 203 5.40 16.24 17.12
CA ILE A 203 6.66 16.29 17.86
C ILE A 203 7.78 16.85 16.97
N PRO A 204 8.80 17.53 17.54
CA PRO A 204 10.02 17.86 16.80
C PRO A 204 10.90 16.61 16.64
N THR A 205 11.60 16.47 15.51
CA THR A 205 12.72 15.54 15.34
C THR A 205 14.00 16.11 15.98
N ALA A 206 15.08 15.33 16.00
CA ALA A 206 16.38 15.77 16.52
C ALA A 206 16.93 17.03 15.81
N SER A 207 16.64 17.22 14.52
CA SER A 207 16.97 18.43 13.75
C SER A 207 16.01 19.60 13.97
N GLY A 208 14.91 19.40 14.70
CA GLY A 208 13.88 20.40 14.97
C GLY A 208 12.79 20.50 13.90
N ARG A 209 12.71 19.54 12.96
CA ARG A 209 11.58 19.44 12.02
C ARG A 209 10.35 18.92 12.76
N GLU A 210 9.21 19.58 12.60
CA GLU A 210 7.95 19.09 13.16
C GLU A 210 7.40 17.94 12.29
N VAL A 211 7.06 16.81 12.92
CA VAL A 211 6.41 15.67 12.27
C VAL A 211 5.06 15.37 12.92
N LEU A 212 4.07 15.03 12.10
CA LEU A 212 2.72 14.66 12.57
C LEU A 212 2.57 13.15 12.69
N LEU A 213 2.42 12.65 13.91
CA LEU A 213 2.09 11.25 14.19
C LEU A 213 0.58 11.10 14.30
N GLN A 214 0.01 10.07 13.65
CA GLN A 214 -1.42 9.80 13.65
C GLN A 214 -1.69 8.32 13.89
N LEU A 215 -2.43 8.00 14.95
CA LEU A 215 -3.04 6.68 15.11
C LEU A 215 -4.51 6.74 14.71
N TRP A 216 -4.89 5.98 13.69
CA TRP A 216 -6.25 5.89 13.21
C TRP A 216 -6.93 4.64 13.78
N VAL A 217 -8.03 4.87 14.50
CA VAL A 217 -8.80 3.82 15.16
C VAL A 217 -10.29 4.09 14.98
N GLN A 218 -11.13 3.09 15.22
CA GLN A 218 -12.57 3.34 15.33
C GLN A 218 -12.87 4.26 16.51
N ALA A 219 -13.94 5.07 16.40
CA ALA A 219 -14.30 6.06 17.41
C ALA A 219 -14.42 5.49 18.83
N GLY A 220 -14.95 4.28 18.98
CA GLY A 220 -15.09 3.60 20.28
C GLY A 220 -13.79 3.06 20.89
N ASN A 221 -12.66 3.21 20.20
CA ASN A 221 -11.36 2.66 20.60
C ASN A 221 -10.32 3.75 20.91
N LEU A 222 -10.69 5.04 20.80
CA LEU A 222 -9.76 6.16 20.90
C LEU A 222 -9.07 6.24 22.27
N ASP A 223 -9.78 5.90 23.34
CA ASP A 223 -9.29 5.83 24.71
C ASP A 223 -8.23 4.72 24.94
N ARG A 224 -8.13 3.75 24.02
CA ARG A 224 -7.20 2.63 24.07
C ARG A 224 -5.97 2.79 23.18
N ALA A 225 -5.88 3.88 22.43
CA ALA A 225 -4.78 4.12 21.48
C ALA A 225 -3.57 4.84 22.12
N GLY A 226 -3.70 5.34 23.36
CA GLY A 226 -2.68 6.18 23.99
C GLY A 226 -1.31 5.51 24.13
N HIS A 227 -1.28 4.26 24.57
CA HIS A 227 -0.02 3.52 24.75
C HIS A 227 0.75 3.36 23.44
N ALA A 228 0.07 2.98 22.34
CA ALA A 228 0.70 2.86 21.03
C ALA A 228 1.28 4.20 20.54
N MET A 229 0.65 5.33 20.85
CA MET A 229 1.15 6.66 20.47
C MET A 229 2.43 6.98 21.24
N ASP A 230 2.47 6.67 22.54
CA ASP A 230 3.67 6.86 23.34
C ASP A 230 4.79 5.91 22.92
N SER A 231 4.47 4.65 22.59
CA SER A 231 5.44 3.70 22.01
C SER A 231 6.02 4.19 20.69
N LEU A 232 5.21 4.78 19.80
CA LEU A 232 5.69 5.35 18.55
C LEU A 232 6.66 6.49 18.82
N VAL A 233 6.32 7.41 19.71
CA VAL A 233 7.24 8.49 20.13
C VAL A 233 8.53 7.93 20.72
N ASN A 234 8.45 6.90 21.56
CA ASN A 234 9.64 6.26 22.13
C ASN A 234 10.52 5.62 21.05
N ALA A 235 9.93 4.96 20.05
CA ALA A 235 10.65 4.37 18.92
C ALA A 235 11.42 5.45 18.13
N LEU A 236 10.74 6.54 17.76
CA LEU A 236 11.38 7.69 17.10
C LEU A 236 12.59 8.20 17.91
N ARG A 237 12.40 8.44 19.21
CA ARG A 237 13.46 8.97 20.08
C ARG A 237 14.62 8.01 20.25
N TRP A 238 14.32 6.72 20.36
CA TRP A 238 15.33 5.69 20.53
C TRP A 238 16.20 5.57 19.28
N ASP A 239 15.60 5.62 18.10
CA ASP A 239 16.32 5.54 16.82
C ASP A 239 17.20 6.77 16.56
N GLU A 240 16.68 7.97 16.87
CA GLU A 240 17.44 9.23 16.85
C GLU A 240 18.65 9.16 17.79
N GLN A 241 18.50 8.61 19.00
CA GLN A 241 19.56 8.55 20.00
C GLN A 241 20.58 7.43 19.74
N THR A 242 20.12 6.30 19.21
CA THR A 242 20.92 5.07 19.09
C THR A 242 21.60 4.97 17.74
N PHE A 243 20.86 5.27 16.66
CA PHE A 243 21.34 5.14 15.29
C PHE A 243 21.49 6.48 14.56
N GLY A 244 20.94 7.57 15.11
CA GLY A 244 20.99 8.88 14.47
C GLY A 244 20.08 8.98 13.25
N LEU A 245 19.01 8.18 13.23
CA LEU A 245 18.02 8.16 12.16
C LEU A 245 16.81 8.98 12.60
N GLU A 246 16.44 9.96 11.77
CA GLU A 246 15.21 10.74 11.93
C GLU A 246 14.18 10.23 10.93
N LEU A 247 12.91 10.19 11.33
CA LEU A 247 11.80 10.05 10.39
C LEU A 247 12.01 11.04 9.24
N ASP A 248 11.80 10.60 8.00
CA ASP A 248 12.07 11.34 6.77
C ASP A 248 10.80 11.92 6.11
N LEU A 249 9.62 11.41 6.45
CA LEU A 249 8.31 11.96 6.09
C LEU A 249 7.84 13.07 7.03
N ASP A 250 6.93 13.93 6.55
CA ASP A 250 6.31 15.00 7.37
C ASP A 250 5.20 14.45 8.28
N ARG A 251 4.82 13.19 8.07
CA ARG A 251 3.80 12.47 8.83
C ARG A 251 4.13 11.00 8.93
N TYR A 252 3.61 10.37 9.98
CA TYR A 252 3.62 8.92 10.15
C TYR A 252 2.24 8.46 10.60
N MET A 253 1.62 7.57 9.85
CA MET A 253 0.28 7.08 10.12
C MET A 253 0.32 5.60 10.48
N VAL A 254 -0.42 5.23 11.52
CA VAL A 254 -0.68 3.83 11.88
C VAL A 254 -2.18 3.63 11.91
N VAL A 255 -2.67 2.57 11.30
CA VAL A 255 -4.09 2.22 11.25
C VAL A 255 -4.31 0.89 11.97
N ALA A 256 -5.21 0.87 12.96
CA ALA A 256 -5.64 -0.37 13.60
C ALA A 256 -6.83 -0.99 12.87
N VAL A 257 -6.70 -2.25 12.43
CA VAL A 257 -7.74 -3.03 11.76
C VAL A 257 -8.02 -4.34 12.50
N GLY A 258 -9.27 -4.78 12.53
CA GLY A 258 -9.67 -6.02 13.21
C GLY A 258 -9.22 -7.28 12.48
N ASP A 259 -9.49 -7.38 11.18
CA ASP A 259 -9.09 -8.53 10.35
C ASP A 259 -7.76 -8.25 9.65
N PHE A 260 -6.69 -8.84 10.16
CA PHE A 260 -5.35 -8.78 9.55
C PHE A 260 -4.66 -10.12 9.70
N ASN A 261 -4.19 -10.70 8.58
CA ASN A 261 -3.51 -12.01 8.59
C ASN A 261 -2.18 -11.95 9.36
N MET A 262 -1.46 -10.82 9.25
CA MET A 262 -0.18 -10.59 9.91
C MET A 262 -0.37 -9.84 11.24
N GLY A 263 0.73 -9.59 11.95
CA GLY A 263 0.72 -8.74 13.14
C GLY A 263 0.54 -7.27 12.76
N ALA A 264 1.50 -6.76 11.99
CA ALA A 264 1.51 -5.42 11.43
C ALA A 264 2.25 -5.45 10.08
N MET A 265 2.30 -4.31 9.41
CA MET A 265 2.94 -4.15 8.11
C MET A 265 3.50 -2.73 7.98
N GLU A 266 4.75 -2.65 7.55
CA GLU A 266 5.64 -1.48 7.53
C GLU A 266 5.44 -0.56 6.32
N ASN A 267 4.22 -0.51 5.76
CA ASN A 267 3.99 0.26 4.53
C ASN A 267 4.41 1.72 4.70
N ASN A 268 5.25 2.23 3.78
CA ASN A 268 5.93 3.53 3.92
C ASN A 268 4.99 4.67 4.37
N GLY A 269 5.14 5.14 5.61
CA GLY A 269 4.35 6.22 6.22
C GLY A 269 2.87 5.92 6.50
N LEU A 270 2.37 4.70 6.25
CA LEU A 270 1.00 4.25 6.51
C LEU A 270 0.98 2.78 6.96
N ASN A 271 1.46 2.53 8.17
CA ASN A 271 1.51 1.17 8.69
C ASN A 271 0.10 0.67 9.03
N ILE A 272 -0.16 -0.62 8.75
CA ILE A 272 -1.45 -1.25 9.04
C ILE A 272 -1.21 -2.34 10.07
N PHE A 273 -1.88 -2.23 11.21
CA PHE A 273 -1.69 -3.10 12.37
C PHE A 273 -2.97 -3.87 12.68
N ASN A 274 -2.82 -5.12 13.09
CA ASN A 274 -3.87 -5.80 13.82
C ASN A 274 -4.19 -5.02 15.10
N SER A 275 -5.46 -4.78 15.40
CA SER A 275 -5.89 -3.99 16.55
C SER A 275 -5.37 -4.53 17.89
N LYS A 276 -5.07 -5.83 17.98
CA LYS A 276 -4.44 -6.45 19.16
C LYS A 276 -3.05 -5.86 19.49
N LEU A 277 -2.38 -5.28 18.49
CA LEU A 277 -1.04 -4.70 18.60
C LEU A 277 -1.07 -3.16 18.66
N VAL A 278 -2.25 -2.58 18.89
CA VAL A 278 -2.42 -1.12 19.03
C VAL A 278 -3.26 -0.77 20.27
N LEU A 279 -4.36 -1.48 20.49
CA LEU A 279 -5.37 -1.11 21.48
C LEU A 279 -5.06 -1.74 22.85
N ALA A 280 -4.83 -0.91 23.87
CA ALA A 280 -4.66 -1.36 25.25
C ALA A 280 -5.26 -0.41 26.28
N SER A 281 -5.82 -0.98 27.34
CA SER A 281 -6.16 -0.27 28.57
C SER A 281 -5.85 -1.17 29.78
N PRO A 282 -5.63 -0.61 30.98
CA PRO A 282 -5.38 -1.40 32.19
C PRO A 282 -6.48 -2.42 32.52
N GLU A 283 -7.71 -2.17 32.07
CA GLU A 283 -8.87 -3.05 32.29
C GLU A 283 -8.94 -4.22 31.29
N THR A 284 -8.33 -4.08 30.11
CA THR A 284 -8.48 -5.05 29.00
C THR A 284 -7.18 -5.70 28.52
N ALA A 285 -6.02 -5.17 28.90
CA ALA A 285 -4.71 -5.61 28.44
C ALA A 285 -3.79 -5.99 29.61
N THR A 286 -2.97 -7.01 29.43
CA THR A 286 -1.95 -7.44 30.40
C THR A 286 -0.64 -6.69 30.20
N ASP A 287 0.26 -6.70 31.19
CA ASP A 287 1.60 -6.10 31.04
C ASP A 287 2.34 -6.63 29.80
N ALA A 288 2.20 -7.93 29.51
CA ALA A 288 2.78 -8.55 28.32
C ALA A 288 2.16 -8.03 27.00
N ASP A 289 0.89 -7.62 27.01
CA ASP A 289 0.27 -6.97 25.84
C ASP A 289 0.84 -5.55 25.66
N PHE A 290 1.02 -4.78 26.74
CA PHE A 290 1.66 -3.46 26.69
C PHE A 290 3.09 -3.53 26.15
N GLU A 291 3.91 -4.47 26.64
CA GLU A 291 5.27 -4.72 26.13
C GLU A 291 5.26 -5.13 24.66
N ARG A 292 4.31 -5.99 24.27
CA ARG A 292 4.20 -6.44 22.88
C ARG A 292 3.79 -5.32 21.93
N ILE A 293 2.88 -4.45 22.33
CA ILE A 293 2.50 -3.25 21.56
C ILE A 293 3.71 -2.36 21.36
N GLU A 294 4.46 -2.08 22.42
CA GLU A 294 5.68 -1.27 22.32
C GLU A 294 6.69 -1.89 21.36
N SER A 295 6.95 -3.18 21.51
CA SER A 295 7.91 -3.90 20.67
C SER A 295 7.53 -3.90 19.19
N VAL A 296 6.25 -4.13 18.85
CA VAL A 296 5.82 -4.19 17.45
C VAL A 296 5.69 -2.79 16.85
N ILE A 297 5.18 -1.80 17.58
CA ILE A 297 5.16 -0.41 17.10
C ILE A 297 6.59 0.05 16.76
N ALA A 298 7.55 -0.30 17.61
CA ALA A 298 8.96 -0.01 17.35
C ALA A 298 9.50 -0.79 16.14
N HIS A 299 9.21 -2.10 16.05
CA HIS A 299 9.64 -2.95 14.93
C HIS A 299 9.28 -2.33 13.58
N GLU A 300 8.01 -1.99 13.38
CA GLU A 300 7.50 -1.48 12.11
C GLU A 300 7.94 -0.04 11.84
N TYR A 301 8.31 0.73 12.87
CA TYR A 301 8.94 2.04 12.70
C TYR A 301 10.40 1.91 12.26
N PHE A 302 11.14 0.93 12.80
CA PHE A 302 12.55 0.72 12.45
C PHE A 302 12.78 0.17 11.04
N ASP A 303 11.73 -0.33 10.37
CA ASP A 303 11.79 -0.71 8.96
C ASP A 303 11.75 0.49 7.98
N ASN A 304 11.39 1.69 8.47
CA ASN A 304 11.40 2.94 7.70
C ASN A 304 12.83 3.40 7.35
#